data_AF-A0AAJ7TNS9-F1
#
_entry.id   AF-A0AAJ7TNS9-F1
#
_cell.length_a   1.000
_cell.length_b   1.000
_cell.length_c   1.000
_cell.angle_alpha   90.00
_cell.angle_beta   90.00
_cell.angle_gamma   90.00
#
_symmetry.space_group_name_H-M   'P 1'
#
loop_
_entity.id
_entity.type
_entity.pdbx_description
1 polymer ?
#
loop_
_entity_poly.entity_id
_entity_poly.type
_entity_poly.pdbx_seq_one_letter_code
_entity_poly.pdbx_strand_id
1 'polypeptide(L)'
;MRGKPRASSPRSPEKSSVDRSLRSALVSSHRRSARGCSGLGPGPWLSSPLPPARLRERLEVKMAGLSQMQAKLAAYKSDTNEAISLKLVRNLEDLEDDETTFKPEYSHQVFDDNETVFGYQGLQIQLYYSACRLTTLLNIKYTSRVDEAFHGLEADDIDAKLRKYVPPGCCSNVDDFVSLLEKDASFKPFGELLHTYTVPSQETGGDITYQIYKADMTNSGFKEFHSRLQTFLIWFIETASFIDVDDERWNYFLLYEKYMQDGSPRYAVAGYMTVYSYYAYPDKTRPRISQMLVLPPYQGESHGARLLEAVHRFYIAEPNVLDITAEDPSENFSRLRDFVDTKLCMALPAFSPDKLLLGFTRTMATEAQLRLKVNKRQARRVYEILRLKATDGSNQKQFELYCQDVKQRLNLPFKCLCAVGAEKQPRVGEDAPLSELGGADGTAAAAGPCATGAVAGGAAAGDACAVPPRA
;
A
#
# COMPACT_ATOMS: atom_id res chain seq x y z
N MET A 1 -55.31 -22.24 -34.76
CA MET A 1 -55.93 -23.43 -34.15
C MET A 1 -54.91 -24.13 -33.27
N ARG A 2 -55.30 -24.40 -32.01
CA ARG A 2 -54.73 -25.36 -31.02
C ARG A 2 -53.26 -25.10 -30.60
N GLY A 3 -52.87 -25.01 -29.33
CA GLY A 3 -53.51 -25.25 -28.03
C GLY A 3 -52.38 -25.48 -27.01
N LYS A 4 -52.40 -24.77 -25.87
CA LYS A 4 -51.44 -24.90 -24.75
C LYS A 4 -51.37 -26.34 -24.20
N PRO A 5 -50.31 -26.65 -23.44
CA PRO A 5 -50.54 -26.91 -22.03
C PRO A 5 -49.69 -26.01 -21.10
N ARG A 6 -50.30 -25.67 -19.96
CA ARG A 6 -49.69 -24.98 -18.82
C ARG A 6 -48.66 -25.89 -18.16
N ALA A 7 -47.48 -25.35 -17.84
CA ALA A 7 -46.57 -25.89 -16.84
C ALA A 7 -46.25 -24.80 -15.81
N SER A 8 -46.29 -25.20 -14.55
CA SER A 8 -46.24 -24.41 -13.32
C SER A 8 -44.87 -23.77 -13.05
N SER A 9 -44.91 -22.52 -12.61
CA SER A 9 -43.78 -21.76 -12.06
C SER A 9 -43.27 -22.40 -10.76
N PRO A 10 -41.97 -22.66 -10.57
CA PRO A 10 -41.44 -22.98 -9.25
C PRO A 10 -41.31 -21.68 -8.44
N ARG A 11 -41.87 -21.71 -7.23
CA ARG A 11 -41.76 -20.64 -6.23
C ARG A 11 -40.30 -20.53 -5.76
N SER A 12 -39.83 -19.30 -5.65
CA SER A 12 -38.61 -18.93 -4.91
C SER A 12 -38.71 -19.42 -3.45
N PRO A 13 -37.67 -20.05 -2.87
CA PRO A 13 -37.68 -20.32 -1.45
C PRO A 13 -37.38 -19.02 -0.70
N GLU A 14 -38.36 -18.55 0.07
CA GLU A 14 -38.16 -17.54 1.11
C GLU A 14 -37.08 -18.05 2.07
N LYS A 15 -35.88 -17.45 2.01
CA LYS A 15 -34.87 -17.64 3.04
C LYS A 15 -35.41 -17.04 4.34
N SER A 16 -35.65 -17.90 5.31
CA SER A 16 -36.21 -17.52 6.60
C SER A 16 -35.27 -16.55 7.33
N SER A 17 -35.87 -15.56 7.98
CA SER A 17 -35.26 -14.52 8.83
C SER A 17 -34.39 -15.06 9.99
N VAL A 18 -34.25 -16.38 10.12
CA VAL A 18 -33.49 -17.06 11.17
C VAL A 18 -31.99 -17.16 10.81
N ASP A 19 -31.64 -17.10 9.52
CA ASP A 19 -30.29 -17.36 9.00
C ASP A 19 -29.29 -16.18 9.21
N ARG A 20 -29.79 -14.94 9.38
CA ARG A 20 -28.96 -13.77 9.74
C ARG A 20 -28.69 -13.65 11.24
N SER A 21 -29.58 -14.15 12.08
CA SER A 21 -29.52 -13.93 13.53
C SER A 21 -28.43 -14.79 14.19
N LEU A 22 -28.23 -16.03 13.71
CA LEU A 22 -27.17 -16.92 14.21
C LEU A 22 -25.75 -16.50 13.73
N ARG A 23 -25.64 -15.92 12.53
CA ARG A 23 -24.37 -15.35 12.04
C ARG A 23 -23.94 -14.10 12.80
N SER A 24 -24.89 -13.28 13.27
CA SER A 24 -24.61 -12.07 14.05
C SER A 24 -24.28 -12.34 15.52
N ALA A 25 -24.90 -13.34 16.15
CA ALA A 25 -24.81 -13.57 17.59
C ALA A 25 -23.47 -14.18 18.06
N LEU A 26 -22.67 -14.76 17.15
CA LEU A 26 -21.35 -15.33 17.45
C LEU A 26 -20.18 -14.36 17.19
N VAL A 27 -20.44 -13.17 16.63
CA VAL A 27 -19.41 -12.19 16.24
C VAL A 27 -19.19 -11.10 17.31
N SER A 28 -20.06 -10.99 18.33
CA SER A 28 -20.05 -9.85 19.27
C SER A 28 -19.63 -10.16 20.71
N SER A 29 -19.17 -11.37 21.06
CA SER A 29 -18.68 -11.65 22.41
C SER A 29 -17.16 -11.78 22.45
N HIS A 30 -16.45 -10.64 22.47
CA HIS A 30 -15.18 -10.45 23.20
C HIS A 30 -14.72 -9.00 23.01
N ARG A 31 -15.35 -8.06 23.73
CA ARG A 31 -14.78 -6.76 24.15
C ARG A 31 -15.83 -5.96 24.91
N ARG A 32 -15.79 -6.06 26.24
CA ARG A 32 -16.23 -5.04 27.21
C ARG A 32 -16.08 -5.62 28.62
N SER A 33 -15.00 -5.27 29.32
CA SER A 33 -15.05 -5.02 30.77
C SER A 33 -13.70 -4.52 31.26
N ALA A 34 -13.62 -3.23 31.58
CA ALA A 34 -12.77 -2.68 32.65
C ALA A 34 -13.06 -1.17 32.77
N ARG A 35 -13.72 -0.79 33.89
CA ARG A 35 -14.17 0.52 34.41
C ARG A 35 -15.68 0.40 34.67
N GLY A 36 -16.22 0.37 35.89
CA GLY A 36 -15.76 0.86 37.18
C GLY A 36 -16.99 1.54 37.78
N CYS A 37 -17.59 0.97 38.82
CA CYS A 37 -18.50 1.68 39.74
C CYS A 37 -18.75 0.79 40.97
N SER A 38 -18.07 1.15 42.04
CA SER A 38 -18.30 0.74 43.41
C SER A 38 -19.55 1.43 43.97
N GLY A 39 -20.38 0.68 44.69
CA GLY A 39 -21.38 1.23 45.61
C GLY A 39 -22.77 0.65 45.38
N LEU A 40 -23.16 -0.30 46.25
CA LEU A 40 -24.44 -0.43 46.95
C LEU A 40 -24.48 -1.82 47.63
N GLY A 41 -24.81 -1.83 48.92
CA GLY A 41 -24.73 -2.99 49.82
C GLY A 41 -25.73 -4.12 49.54
N PRO A 42 -25.63 -5.25 50.28
CA PRO A 42 -26.36 -6.47 49.95
C PRO A 42 -27.81 -6.39 50.43
N GLY A 43 -28.75 -6.27 49.50
CA GLY A 43 -30.16 -6.52 49.75
C GLY A 43 -30.48 -8.03 49.69
N PRO A 44 -31.39 -8.56 50.52
CA PRO A 44 -31.71 -9.98 50.56
C PRO A 44 -32.60 -10.33 49.37
N TRP A 45 -31.99 -10.74 48.26
CA TRP A 45 -32.71 -11.30 47.12
C TRP A 45 -32.85 -12.81 47.29
N LEU A 46 -34.11 -13.23 47.15
CA LEU A 46 -34.58 -14.60 47.27
C LEU A 46 -33.67 -15.57 46.50
N SER A 47 -33.19 -16.58 47.20
CA SER A 47 -32.67 -17.81 46.61
C SER A 47 -33.75 -18.42 45.74
N SER A 48 -33.63 -18.19 44.42
CA SER A 48 -34.45 -18.90 43.45
C SER A 48 -34.25 -20.40 43.64
N PRO A 49 -35.32 -21.22 43.71
CA PRO A 49 -35.15 -22.64 43.93
C PRO A 49 -34.32 -23.21 42.79
N LEU A 50 -33.23 -23.89 43.18
CA LEU A 50 -32.37 -24.62 42.28
C LEU A 50 -33.25 -25.52 41.39
N PRO A 51 -33.09 -25.49 40.04
CA PRO A 51 -33.95 -26.27 39.16
C PRO A 51 -33.92 -27.75 39.58
N PRO A 52 -35.06 -28.47 39.53
CA PRO A 52 -35.11 -29.86 39.96
C PRO A 52 -33.99 -30.65 39.28
N ALA A 53 -33.34 -31.59 39.99
CA ALA A 53 -32.08 -32.23 39.57
C ALA A 53 -32.08 -32.70 38.10
N ARG A 54 -33.21 -33.23 37.62
CA ARG A 54 -33.41 -33.66 36.21
C ARG A 54 -33.33 -32.53 35.17
N LEU A 55 -33.69 -31.30 35.53
CA LEU A 55 -33.63 -30.13 34.65
C LEU A 55 -32.21 -29.55 34.58
N ARG A 56 -31.44 -29.65 35.67
CA ARG A 56 -30.01 -29.32 35.71
C ARG A 56 -29.21 -30.29 34.85
N GLU A 57 -29.44 -31.58 35.05
CA GLU A 57 -28.80 -32.64 34.27
C GLU A 57 -29.09 -32.47 32.76
N ARG A 58 -30.33 -32.14 32.38
CA ARG A 58 -30.68 -31.82 30.98
C ARG A 58 -29.99 -30.57 30.44
N LEU A 59 -29.83 -29.52 31.26
CA LEU A 59 -29.13 -28.29 30.86
C LEU A 59 -27.62 -28.54 30.73
N GLU A 60 -27.02 -29.29 31.65
CA GLU A 60 -25.61 -29.69 31.62
C GLU A 60 -25.30 -30.55 30.40
N VAL A 61 -26.13 -31.55 30.09
CA VAL A 61 -25.99 -32.37 28.87
C VAL A 61 -26.12 -31.52 27.60
N LYS A 62 -27.06 -30.55 27.57
CA LYS A 62 -27.24 -29.65 26.42
C LYS A 62 -26.06 -28.68 26.26
N MET A 63 -25.52 -28.15 27.35
CA MET A 63 -24.33 -27.30 27.34
C MET A 63 -23.06 -28.07 26.95
N ALA A 64 -22.92 -29.31 27.43
CA ALA A 64 -21.84 -30.20 27.03
C ALA A 64 -21.91 -30.54 25.53
N GLY A 65 -23.10 -30.81 25.00
CA GLY A 65 -23.31 -31.02 23.56
C GLY A 65 -22.96 -29.80 22.70
N LEU A 66 -23.34 -28.59 23.15
CA LEU A 66 -22.97 -27.34 22.47
C LEU A 66 -21.46 -27.09 22.51
N SER A 67 -20.81 -27.35 23.65
CA SER A 67 -19.35 -27.24 23.80
C SER A 67 -18.61 -28.22 22.90
N GLN A 68 -19.06 -29.47 22.83
CA GLN A 68 -18.46 -30.48 21.96
C GLN A 68 -18.63 -30.15 20.47
N MET A 69 -19.77 -29.56 20.09
CA MET A 69 -20.02 -29.09 18.72
C MET A 69 -19.15 -27.87 18.38
N GLN A 70 -18.99 -26.92 19.30
CA GLN A 70 -18.09 -25.77 19.12
C GLN A 70 -16.63 -26.21 18.97
N ALA A 71 -16.18 -27.17 19.78
CA ALA A 71 -14.84 -27.74 19.65
C ALA A 71 -14.62 -28.43 18.30
N LYS A 72 -15.62 -29.18 17.82
CA LYS A 72 -15.58 -29.79 16.48
C LYS A 72 -15.55 -28.74 15.37
N LEU A 73 -16.38 -27.70 15.44
CA LEU A 73 -16.41 -26.61 14.46
C LEU A 73 -15.10 -25.80 14.45
N ALA A 74 -14.52 -25.56 15.63
CA ALA A 74 -13.25 -24.84 15.77
C ALA A 74 -12.09 -25.59 15.11
N ALA A 75 -12.09 -26.93 15.14
CA ALA A 75 -11.04 -27.74 14.51
C ALA A 75 -11.01 -27.63 12.97
N TYR A 76 -12.11 -27.21 12.34
CA TYR A 76 -12.20 -26.99 10.89
C TYR A 76 -12.11 -25.51 10.50
N LYS A 77 -11.83 -24.64 11.48
CA LYS A 77 -11.58 -23.22 11.24
C LYS A 77 -10.08 -22.99 11.35
N SER A 78 -9.47 -22.53 10.26
CA SER A 78 -8.04 -22.24 10.20
C SER A 78 -7.81 -20.74 10.03
N ASP A 79 -6.81 -20.21 10.73
CA ASP A 79 -6.24 -18.89 10.45
C ASP A 79 -5.44 -18.97 9.14
N THR A 80 -5.76 -18.12 8.18
CA THR A 80 -5.13 -18.15 6.86
C THR A 80 -3.74 -17.56 6.84
N ASN A 81 -3.41 -16.64 7.75
CA ASN A 81 -2.04 -16.12 7.86
C ASN A 81 -1.08 -17.21 8.34
N GLU A 82 -1.56 -18.11 9.20
CA GLU A 82 -0.80 -19.27 9.67
C GLU A 82 -0.81 -20.44 8.67
N ALA A 83 -1.94 -20.67 7.99
CA ALA A 83 -2.08 -21.79 7.06
C ALA A 83 -1.29 -21.59 5.75
N ILE A 84 -1.07 -20.35 5.31
CA ILE A 84 -0.31 -20.05 4.10
C ILE A 84 1.19 -20.13 4.39
N SER A 85 1.93 -20.81 3.52
CA SER A 85 3.39 -20.89 3.56
C SER A 85 3.97 -20.37 2.25
N LEU A 86 4.75 -19.30 2.33
CA LEU A 86 5.45 -18.69 1.21
C LEU A 86 6.93 -19.09 1.25
N LYS A 87 7.52 -19.38 0.09
CA LYS A 87 8.96 -19.69 -0.07
C LYS A 87 9.53 -19.10 -1.35
N LEU A 88 10.81 -18.75 -1.29
CA LEU A 88 11.64 -18.42 -2.46
C LEU A 88 12.69 -19.53 -2.64
N VAL A 89 12.45 -20.42 -3.59
CA VAL A 89 13.22 -21.66 -3.79
C VAL A 89 14.36 -21.41 -4.77
N ARG A 90 15.62 -21.51 -4.32
CA ARG A 90 16.84 -21.41 -5.14
C ARG A 90 17.33 -22.79 -5.58
N ASN A 91 17.17 -23.79 -4.72
CA ASN A 91 17.60 -25.17 -4.96
C ASN A 91 16.56 -26.17 -4.40
N LEU A 92 16.81 -27.47 -4.53
CA LEU A 92 15.88 -28.50 -4.06
C LEU A 92 15.79 -28.59 -2.54
N GLU A 93 16.86 -28.25 -1.83
CA GLU A 93 16.96 -28.35 -0.37
C GLU A 93 16.00 -27.34 0.29
N ASP A 94 15.82 -26.15 -0.32
CA ASP A 94 14.89 -25.12 0.16
C ASP A 94 13.41 -25.59 0.21
N LEU A 95 13.03 -26.63 -0.56
CA LEU A 95 11.67 -27.19 -0.54
C LEU A 95 11.35 -27.89 0.78
N GLU A 96 12.36 -28.52 1.39
CA GLU A 96 12.23 -29.27 2.64
C GLU A 96 12.70 -28.46 3.86
N ASP A 97 13.47 -27.38 3.64
CA ASP A 97 13.96 -26.51 4.72
C ASP A 97 12.89 -25.53 5.21
N ASP A 98 12.23 -25.85 6.32
CA ASP A 98 11.20 -25.00 6.93
C ASP A 98 11.71 -23.60 7.33
N GLU A 99 13.01 -23.37 7.54
CA GLU A 99 13.57 -22.07 7.94
C GLU A 99 13.43 -21.00 6.86
N THR A 100 13.39 -21.41 5.58
CA THR A 100 13.16 -20.50 4.43
C THR A 100 11.70 -20.09 4.26
N THR A 101 10.79 -20.64 5.08
CA THR A 101 9.36 -20.35 5.00
C THR A 101 9.03 -19.03 5.68
N PHE A 102 8.27 -18.19 5.01
CA PHE A 102 7.70 -16.98 5.60
C PHE A 102 6.19 -16.93 5.44
N LYS A 103 5.53 -16.14 6.28
CA LYS A 103 4.07 -16.01 6.37
C LYS A 103 3.61 -14.68 5.77
N PRO A 104 2.39 -14.62 5.22
CA PRO A 104 1.78 -13.35 4.85
C PRO A 104 1.52 -12.50 6.11
N GLU A 105 1.54 -11.17 5.95
CA GLU A 105 1.11 -10.23 7.00
C GLU A 105 -0.40 -9.98 6.92
N TYR A 106 -0.96 -10.07 5.71
CA TYR A 106 -2.37 -9.86 5.41
C TYR A 106 -2.89 -10.98 4.53
N SER A 107 -4.14 -11.38 4.74
CA SER A 107 -4.85 -12.31 3.86
C SER A 107 -6.32 -11.93 3.67
N HIS A 108 -6.79 -10.87 4.33
CA HIS A 108 -8.18 -10.42 4.30
C HIS A 108 -8.72 -10.08 2.91
N GLN A 109 -7.85 -9.64 1.98
CA GLN A 109 -8.27 -9.41 0.60
C GLN A 109 -8.70 -10.70 -0.11
N VAL A 110 -8.13 -11.84 0.27
CA VAL A 110 -8.42 -13.15 -0.30
C VAL A 110 -9.47 -13.89 0.52
N PHE A 111 -9.37 -13.83 1.85
CA PHE A 111 -10.15 -14.64 2.79
C PHE A 111 -11.07 -13.83 3.72
N ASP A 112 -11.46 -12.64 3.27
CA ASP A 112 -12.38 -11.72 3.96
C ASP A 112 -11.80 -11.18 5.29
N ASP A 113 -12.46 -10.18 5.91
CA ASP A 113 -11.94 -9.44 7.08
C ASP A 113 -11.56 -10.30 8.30
N ASN A 114 -12.05 -11.55 8.37
CA ASN A 114 -11.74 -12.45 9.47
C ASN A 114 -10.47 -13.27 9.25
N GLU A 115 -9.87 -13.22 8.06
CA GLU A 115 -8.61 -13.93 7.71
C GLU A 115 -8.66 -15.42 8.08
N THR A 116 -9.83 -16.04 7.91
CA THR A 116 -10.08 -17.43 8.31
C THR A 116 -10.78 -18.20 7.21
N VAL A 117 -10.47 -19.49 7.15
CA VAL A 117 -11.11 -20.45 6.24
C VAL A 117 -11.79 -21.52 7.05
N PHE A 118 -13.02 -21.87 6.65
CA PHE A 118 -13.80 -22.93 7.23
C PHE A 118 -13.82 -24.18 6.33
N GLY A 119 -13.83 -25.34 6.98
CA GLY A 119 -14.11 -26.63 6.36
C GLY A 119 -12.91 -27.55 6.20
N TYR A 120 -11.74 -27.16 6.72
CA TYR A 120 -10.49 -27.90 6.55
C TYR A 120 -9.76 -28.05 7.89
N GLN A 121 -9.38 -29.28 8.23
CA GLN A 121 -8.53 -29.57 9.37
C GLN A 121 -7.08 -29.74 8.92
N GLY A 122 -6.13 -29.18 9.67
CA GLY A 122 -4.70 -29.25 9.33
C GLY A 122 -4.40 -28.62 7.97
N LEU A 123 -5.07 -27.51 7.64
CA LEU A 123 -4.93 -26.84 6.36
C LEU A 123 -3.51 -26.25 6.21
N GLN A 124 -2.90 -26.53 5.06
CA GLN A 124 -1.65 -25.94 4.63
C GLN A 124 -1.77 -25.51 3.16
N ILE A 125 -1.60 -24.22 2.91
CA ILE A 125 -1.62 -23.61 1.58
C ILE A 125 -0.17 -23.28 1.21
N GLN A 126 0.47 -24.13 0.41
CA GLN A 126 1.85 -23.95 -0.03
C GLN A 126 1.85 -23.10 -1.31
N LEU A 127 2.42 -21.90 -1.22
CA LEU A 127 2.63 -20.96 -2.32
C LEU A 127 4.12 -20.72 -2.48
N TYR A 128 4.80 -21.61 -3.22
CA TYR A 128 6.25 -21.55 -3.39
C TYR A 128 6.59 -20.92 -4.74
N TYR A 129 7.66 -20.13 -4.75
CA TYR A 129 8.11 -19.40 -5.93
C TYR A 129 9.57 -19.75 -6.20
N SER A 130 9.93 -20.05 -7.44
CA SER A 130 11.34 -20.14 -7.82
C SER A 130 12.00 -18.76 -7.62
N ALA A 131 13.16 -18.70 -6.98
CA ALA A 131 13.77 -17.44 -6.58
C ALA A 131 14.06 -16.49 -7.76
N CYS A 132 14.36 -17.03 -8.96
CA CYS A 132 14.67 -16.20 -10.12
C CYS A 132 13.42 -15.83 -10.93
N ARG A 133 12.72 -16.81 -11.49
CA ARG A 133 11.59 -16.58 -12.43
C ARG A 133 10.25 -16.34 -11.75
N LEU A 134 10.17 -16.57 -10.44
CA LEU A 134 8.93 -16.63 -9.67
C LEU A 134 7.92 -17.65 -10.23
N THR A 135 8.38 -18.71 -10.92
CA THR A 135 7.54 -19.87 -11.24
C THR A 135 6.82 -20.31 -9.98
N THR A 136 5.51 -20.51 -10.04
CA THR A 136 4.69 -20.66 -8.84
C THR A 136 4.20 -22.10 -8.70
N LEU A 137 4.37 -22.68 -7.51
CA LEU A 137 3.71 -23.89 -7.05
C LEU A 137 2.57 -23.47 -6.12
N LEU A 138 1.35 -23.93 -6.42
CA LEU A 138 0.21 -23.84 -5.52
C LEU A 138 -0.22 -25.26 -5.15
N ASN A 139 -0.03 -25.61 -3.89
CA ASN A 139 -0.41 -26.93 -3.36
C ASN A 139 -1.21 -26.77 -2.06
N ILE A 140 -2.45 -27.26 -2.05
CA ILE A 140 -3.36 -27.17 -0.91
C ILE A 140 -3.45 -28.55 -0.27
N LYS A 141 -2.98 -28.67 0.97
CA LYS A 141 -3.01 -29.90 1.76
C LYS A 141 -3.91 -29.73 2.97
N TYR A 142 -4.57 -30.80 3.37
CA TYR A 142 -5.38 -30.87 4.59
C TYR A 142 -5.52 -32.32 5.03
N THR A 143 -5.75 -32.56 6.32
CA THR A 143 -5.93 -33.91 6.87
C THR A 143 -7.37 -34.40 6.70
N SER A 144 -8.34 -33.51 6.82
CA SER A 144 -9.76 -33.81 6.62
C SER A 144 -10.50 -32.57 6.11
N ARG A 145 -11.59 -32.81 5.37
CA ARG A 145 -12.51 -31.78 4.86
C ARG A 145 -13.92 -32.10 5.33
N VAL A 146 -14.69 -31.08 5.70
CA VAL A 146 -16.11 -31.27 6.06
C VAL A 146 -16.90 -31.85 4.88
N ASP A 147 -17.80 -32.77 5.17
CA ASP A 147 -18.73 -33.37 4.21
C ASP A 147 -20.13 -32.73 4.35
N GLU A 148 -21.03 -33.02 3.41
CA GLU A 148 -22.43 -32.53 3.47
C GLU A 148 -23.16 -32.98 4.77
N ALA A 149 -22.68 -34.06 5.40
CA ALA A 149 -23.20 -34.56 6.67
C ALA A 149 -22.79 -33.70 7.87
N PHE A 150 -21.83 -32.78 7.72
CA PHE A 150 -21.38 -31.86 8.75
C PHE A 150 -22.34 -30.67 8.91
N HIS A 151 -23.54 -30.95 9.43
CA HIS A 151 -24.57 -29.95 9.74
C HIS A 151 -25.03 -29.08 8.55
N GLY A 152 -24.85 -29.55 7.31
CA GLY A 152 -25.23 -28.82 6.10
C GLY A 152 -24.37 -27.59 5.81
N LEU A 153 -23.17 -27.51 6.37
CA LEU A 153 -22.19 -26.46 6.09
C LEU A 153 -21.18 -26.94 5.04
N GLU A 154 -21.00 -26.15 3.99
CA GLU A 154 -20.01 -26.42 2.94
C GLU A 154 -18.64 -25.83 3.31
N ALA A 155 -17.57 -26.48 2.87
CA ALA A 155 -16.21 -25.96 2.99
C ALA A 155 -15.99 -24.76 2.05
N ASP A 156 -15.18 -23.80 2.48
CA ASP A 156 -14.83 -22.65 1.65
C ASP A 156 -14.02 -23.06 0.42
N ASP A 157 -14.33 -22.52 -0.75
CA ASP A 157 -13.56 -22.80 -1.97
C ASP A 157 -12.25 -21.99 -2.00
N ILE A 158 -11.20 -22.54 -1.39
CA ILE A 158 -9.86 -21.95 -1.32
C ILE A 158 -9.29 -21.71 -2.72
N ASP A 159 -9.47 -22.67 -3.63
CA ASP A 159 -9.03 -22.60 -5.02
C ASP A 159 -9.64 -21.39 -5.74
N ALA A 160 -10.96 -21.23 -5.66
CA ALA A 160 -11.66 -20.12 -6.30
C ALA A 160 -11.28 -18.76 -5.70
N LYS A 161 -11.01 -18.69 -4.39
CA LYS A 161 -10.51 -17.46 -3.74
C LYS A 161 -9.10 -17.10 -4.24
N LEU A 162 -8.18 -18.06 -4.31
CA LEU A 162 -6.79 -17.83 -4.73
C LEU A 162 -6.64 -17.53 -6.22
N ARG A 163 -7.41 -18.19 -7.10
CA ARG A 163 -7.34 -18.02 -8.57
C ARG A 163 -7.62 -16.60 -9.08
N LYS A 164 -8.23 -15.75 -8.26
CA LYS A 164 -8.45 -14.33 -8.58
C LYS A 164 -7.15 -13.53 -8.55
N TYR A 165 -6.18 -13.96 -7.74
CA TYR A 165 -4.96 -13.23 -7.46
C TYR A 165 -3.72 -13.94 -8.01
N VAL A 166 -3.70 -15.26 -7.96
CA VAL A 166 -2.61 -16.09 -8.46
C VAL A 166 -2.77 -16.30 -9.98
N PRO A 167 -1.77 -15.98 -10.80
CA PRO A 167 -1.88 -16.09 -12.26
C PRO A 167 -2.04 -17.56 -12.71
N PRO A 168 -2.68 -17.80 -13.87
CA PRO A 168 -2.78 -19.13 -14.43
C PRO A 168 -1.41 -19.69 -14.80
N GLY A 169 -1.28 -21.02 -14.83
CA GLY A 169 -0.02 -21.71 -15.15
C GLY A 169 0.85 -22.06 -13.93
N CYS A 170 0.28 -22.03 -12.73
CA CYS A 170 0.93 -22.57 -11.54
C CYS A 170 1.07 -24.09 -11.63
N CYS A 171 2.17 -24.60 -11.08
CA CYS A 171 2.34 -26.04 -10.86
C CYS A 171 1.40 -26.47 -9.73
N SER A 172 0.80 -27.65 -9.86
CA SER A 172 -0.04 -28.28 -8.82
C SER A 172 0.70 -29.38 -8.06
N ASN A 173 1.89 -29.77 -8.50
CA ASN A 173 2.73 -30.78 -7.88
C ASN A 173 4.21 -30.35 -7.88
N VAL A 174 4.99 -31.00 -7.02
CA VAL A 174 6.39 -30.65 -6.78
C VAL A 174 7.29 -31.06 -7.95
N ASP A 175 7.01 -32.19 -8.61
CA ASP A 175 7.86 -32.72 -9.70
C ASP A 175 7.87 -31.76 -10.91
N ASP A 176 6.72 -31.22 -11.29
CA ASP A 176 6.60 -30.20 -12.34
C ASP A 176 7.34 -28.92 -11.95
N PHE A 177 7.24 -28.51 -10.69
CA PHE A 177 7.93 -27.33 -10.18
C PHE A 177 9.45 -27.49 -10.22
N VAL A 178 9.96 -28.64 -9.79
CA VAL A 178 11.39 -28.99 -9.86
C VAL A 178 11.89 -28.97 -11.31
N SER A 179 11.13 -29.55 -12.23
CA SER A 179 11.46 -29.55 -13.66
C SER A 179 11.52 -28.13 -14.26
N LEU A 180 10.71 -27.21 -13.75
CA LEU A 180 10.75 -25.81 -14.17
C LEU A 180 11.84 -25.00 -13.46
N LEU A 181 12.22 -25.36 -12.23
CA LEU A 181 13.27 -24.70 -11.45
C LEU A 181 14.62 -24.77 -12.18
N GLU A 182 14.91 -25.86 -12.91
CA GLU A 182 16.11 -25.98 -13.74
C GLU A 182 16.23 -24.84 -14.77
N LYS A 183 15.10 -24.29 -15.24
CA LYS A 183 15.07 -23.20 -16.22
C LYS A 183 15.50 -21.85 -15.65
N ASP A 184 15.62 -21.71 -14.33
CA ASP A 184 16.24 -20.54 -13.69
C ASP A 184 17.68 -20.34 -14.18
N ALA A 185 18.33 -21.42 -14.67
CA ALA A 185 19.40 -21.48 -15.67
C ALA A 185 19.67 -20.18 -16.44
N SER A 186 18.64 -19.88 -17.20
CA SER A 186 18.67 -18.94 -18.31
C SER A 186 18.02 -17.62 -17.95
N PHE A 187 17.54 -17.47 -16.71
CA PHE A 187 16.91 -16.23 -16.28
C PHE A 187 17.92 -15.08 -16.27
N LYS A 188 17.46 -13.91 -16.72
CA LYS A 188 18.18 -12.65 -16.65
C LYS A 188 17.24 -11.57 -16.10
N PRO A 189 17.75 -10.63 -15.28
CA PRO A 189 16.99 -9.49 -14.82
C PRO A 189 16.35 -8.72 -15.99
N PHE A 190 15.12 -8.24 -15.80
CA PHE A 190 14.44 -7.44 -16.81
C PHE A 190 14.89 -5.98 -16.77
N GLY A 191 14.95 -5.36 -17.94
CA GLY A 191 15.20 -3.94 -18.10
C GLY A 191 16.68 -3.53 -18.03
N GLU A 192 16.91 -2.27 -17.71
CA GLU A 192 18.23 -1.64 -17.70
C GLU A 192 18.83 -1.59 -16.30
N LEU A 193 20.10 -2.00 -16.15
CA LEU A 193 20.81 -1.94 -14.88
C LEU A 193 21.04 -0.49 -14.45
N LEU A 194 20.48 -0.09 -13.32
CA LEU A 194 20.67 1.25 -12.75
C LEU A 194 21.77 1.31 -11.71
N HIS A 195 21.91 0.26 -10.88
CA HIS A 195 22.82 0.28 -9.75
C HIS A 195 23.25 -1.13 -9.33
N THR A 196 24.50 -1.27 -8.89
CA THR A 196 25.03 -2.48 -8.24
C THR A 196 25.66 -2.09 -6.91
N TYR A 197 25.45 -2.88 -5.87
CA TYR A 197 26.09 -2.72 -4.56
C TYR A 197 26.36 -4.07 -3.92
N THR A 198 27.28 -4.12 -2.97
CA THR A 198 27.58 -5.32 -2.18
C THR A 198 27.23 -5.13 -0.72
N VAL A 199 26.90 -6.23 -0.05
CA VAL A 199 26.67 -6.31 1.39
C VAL A 199 27.53 -7.44 1.94
N PRO A 200 28.31 -7.23 3.02
CA PRO A 200 29.08 -8.30 3.64
C PRO A 200 28.16 -9.40 4.17
N SER A 201 28.40 -10.65 3.77
CA SER A 201 27.72 -11.83 4.29
C SER A 201 28.31 -12.21 5.64
N GLN A 202 27.47 -12.23 6.68
CA GLN A 202 27.86 -12.72 8.01
C GLN A 202 28.14 -14.23 7.99
N GLU A 203 27.46 -14.98 7.10
CA GLU A 203 27.51 -16.45 7.05
C GLU A 203 28.68 -16.98 6.22
N THR A 204 28.90 -16.41 5.03
CA THR A 204 29.91 -16.91 4.08
C THR A 204 31.26 -16.19 4.21
N GLY A 205 31.31 -15.08 4.95
CA GLY A 205 32.49 -14.22 5.06
C GLY A 205 32.90 -13.51 3.76
N GLY A 206 32.08 -13.61 2.71
CA GLY A 206 32.24 -12.92 1.42
C GLY A 206 31.24 -11.79 1.22
N ASP A 207 31.23 -11.20 0.03
CA ASP A 207 30.29 -10.13 -0.33
C ASP A 207 29.11 -10.69 -1.14
N ILE A 208 27.89 -10.38 -0.70
CA ILE A 208 26.66 -10.63 -1.47
C ILE A 208 26.43 -9.45 -2.40
N THR A 209 26.20 -9.71 -3.69
CA THR A 209 26.01 -8.65 -4.69
C THR A 209 24.53 -8.46 -5.00
N TYR A 210 24.07 -7.21 -4.98
CA TYR A 210 22.71 -6.83 -5.35
C TYR A 210 22.70 -5.86 -6.52
N GLN A 211 21.65 -5.94 -7.33
CA GLN A 211 21.47 -5.13 -8.53
C GLN A 211 20.05 -4.58 -8.62
N ILE A 212 19.93 -3.32 -9.02
CA ILE A 212 18.65 -2.63 -9.23
C ILE A 212 18.50 -2.33 -10.72
N TYR A 213 17.38 -2.74 -11.30
CA TYR A 213 17.04 -2.54 -12.70
C TYR A 213 15.79 -1.68 -12.86
N LYS A 214 15.68 -0.97 -13.97
CA LYS A 214 14.43 -0.33 -14.41
C LYS A 214 13.88 -1.07 -15.61
N ALA A 215 12.64 -1.54 -15.49
CA ALA A 215 11.92 -2.24 -16.55
C ALA A 215 10.63 -1.52 -16.93
N ASP A 216 10.08 -1.92 -18.07
CA ASP A 216 8.74 -1.59 -18.54
C ASP A 216 8.13 -2.77 -19.30
N MET A 217 6.87 -2.64 -19.73
CA MET A 217 6.13 -3.72 -20.39
C MET A 217 6.63 -4.04 -21.81
N THR A 218 7.57 -3.28 -22.37
CA THR A 218 8.22 -3.61 -23.65
C THR A 218 9.25 -4.72 -23.49
N ASN A 219 9.72 -4.99 -22.27
CA ASN A 219 10.62 -6.09 -21.98
C ASN A 219 9.89 -7.44 -22.15
N SER A 220 10.31 -8.24 -23.14
CA SER A 220 9.73 -9.55 -23.43
C SER A 220 9.72 -10.46 -22.19
N GLY A 221 8.55 -11.00 -21.84
CA GLY A 221 8.35 -11.88 -20.69
C GLY A 221 8.17 -11.16 -19.34
N PHE A 222 8.29 -9.83 -19.30
CA PHE A 222 8.14 -9.06 -18.07
C PHE A 222 6.69 -9.01 -17.59
N LYS A 223 5.70 -8.97 -18.50
CA LYS A 223 4.27 -8.96 -18.12
C LYS A 223 3.89 -10.20 -17.31
N GLU A 224 4.32 -11.38 -17.75
CA GLU A 224 4.08 -12.65 -17.05
C GLU A 224 4.88 -12.76 -15.75
N PHE A 225 6.11 -12.22 -15.73
CA PHE A 225 6.90 -12.15 -14.50
C PHE A 225 6.26 -11.22 -13.47
N HIS A 226 5.84 -10.02 -13.87
CA HIS A 226 5.15 -9.06 -13.01
C HIS A 226 3.84 -9.64 -12.49
N SER A 227 3.08 -10.39 -13.30
CA SER A 227 1.84 -11.02 -12.82
C SER A 227 2.07 -12.03 -11.69
N ARG A 228 3.25 -12.67 -11.65
CA ARG A 228 3.66 -13.54 -10.53
C ARG A 228 4.21 -12.75 -9.35
N LEU A 229 4.93 -11.66 -9.60
CA LEU A 229 5.48 -10.80 -8.55
C LEU A 229 4.42 -9.99 -7.79
N GLN A 230 3.38 -9.52 -8.47
CA GLN A 230 2.36 -8.69 -7.84
C GLN A 230 1.51 -9.46 -6.80
N THR A 231 1.50 -10.79 -6.84
CA THR A 231 0.78 -11.62 -5.84
C THR A 231 1.29 -11.35 -4.43
N PHE A 232 2.59 -11.05 -4.27
CA PHE A 232 3.17 -10.70 -2.98
C PHE A 232 2.60 -9.42 -2.39
N LEU A 233 2.09 -8.48 -3.20
CA LEU A 233 1.49 -7.25 -2.68
C LEU A 233 0.24 -7.54 -1.86
N ILE A 234 -0.55 -8.53 -2.26
CA ILE A 234 -1.79 -8.94 -1.57
C ILE A 234 -1.47 -9.43 -0.15
N TRP A 235 -0.29 -10.02 0.05
CA TRP A 235 0.15 -10.59 1.31
C TRP A 235 0.85 -9.59 2.25
N PHE A 236 1.37 -8.47 1.73
CA PHE A 236 2.28 -7.58 2.48
C PHE A 236 1.91 -6.09 2.41
N ILE A 237 0.88 -5.71 1.65
CA ILE A 237 0.37 -4.34 1.62
C ILE A 237 -1.14 -4.38 1.84
N GLU A 238 -1.57 -3.85 2.99
CA GLU A 238 -2.96 -3.89 3.49
C GLU A 238 -4.00 -3.52 2.43
N THR A 239 -3.79 -2.42 1.70
CA THR A 239 -4.74 -1.89 0.71
C THR A 239 -4.26 -2.06 -0.73
N ALA A 240 -3.48 -3.10 -1.01
CA ALA A 240 -2.98 -3.41 -2.35
C ALA A 240 -4.13 -3.58 -3.38
N SER A 241 -3.88 -3.12 -4.60
CA SER A 241 -4.68 -3.46 -5.78
C SER A 241 -3.74 -3.65 -6.97
N PHE A 242 -4.10 -4.55 -7.89
CA PHE A 242 -3.33 -4.72 -9.11
C PHE A 242 -3.49 -3.51 -10.02
N ILE A 243 -2.39 -3.09 -10.63
CA ILE A 243 -2.34 -1.94 -11.52
C ILE A 243 -2.76 -2.32 -12.94
N ASP A 244 -3.19 -1.32 -13.71
CA ASP A 244 -3.37 -1.45 -15.15
C ASP A 244 -2.01 -1.42 -15.85
N VAL A 245 -1.54 -2.61 -16.25
CA VAL A 245 -0.23 -2.78 -16.90
C VAL A 245 -0.20 -2.27 -18.34
N ASP A 246 -1.36 -1.97 -18.94
CA ASP A 246 -1.42 -1.45 -20.31
C ASP A 246 -1.22 0.09 -20.34
N ASP A 247 -1.22 0.77 -19.18
CA ASP A 247 -0.83 2.19 -19.08
C ASP A 247 0.70 2.34 -19.04
N GLU A 248 1.25 2.93 -20.11
CA GLU A 248 2.69 3.16 -20.31
C GLU A 248 3.34 4.10 -19.28
N ARG A 249 2.56 4.79 -18.45
CA ARG A 249 3.09 5.69 -17.40
C ARG A 249 3.65 4.95 -16.20
N TRP A 250 3.41 3.64 -16.09
CA TRP A 250 3.99 2.80 -15.06
C TRP A 250 5.46 2.51 -15.32
N ASN A 251 6.28 2.76 -14.31
CA ASN A 251 7.69 2.41 -14.28
C ASN A 251 7.94 1.40 -13.17
N TYR A 252 8.80 0.42 -13.45
CA TYR A 252 9.07 -0.70 -12.55
C TYR A 252 10.55 -0.70 -12.18
N PHE A 253 10.85 -0.71 -10.88
CA PHE A 253 12.22 -0.80 -10.38
C PHE A 253 12.38 -2.12 -9.63
N LEU A 254 13.23 -3.00 -10.13
CA LEU A 254 13.38 -4.38 -9.67
C LEU A 254 14.70 -4.53 -8.92
N LEU A 255 14.68 -5.16 -7.75
CA LEU A 255 15.85 -5.48 -6.95
C LEU A 255 16.13 -6.99 -7.02
N TYR A 256 17.35 -7.34 -7.40
CA TYR A 256 17.83 -8.72 -7.47
C TYR A 256 19.06 -8.94 -6.61
N GLU A 257 19.15 -10.09 -5.96
CA GLU A 257 20.40 -10.65 -5.45
C GLU A 257 21.06 -11.48 -6.54
N LYS A 258 22.34 -11.24 -6.81
CA LYS A 258 23.17 -12.06 -7.69
C LYS A 258 23.93 -13.07 -6.86
N TYR A 259 23.66 -14.35 -7.08
CA TYR A 259 24.34 -15.47 -6.42
C TYR A 259 24.94 -16.43 -7.46
N MET A 260 25.90 -17.26 -7.05
CA MET A 260 26.53 -18.25 -7.91
C MET A 260 25.96 -19.64 -7.59
N GLN A 261 25.56 -20.38 -8.63
CA GLN A 261 25.10 -21.76 -8.52
C GLN A 261 25.67 -22.54 -9.70
N ASP A 262 26.34 -23.66 -9.43
CA ASP A 262 27.02 -24.49 -10.44
C ASP A 262 27.99 -23.71 -11.33
N GLY A 263 28.71 -22.75 -10.73
CA GLY A 263 29.65 -21.89 -11.45
C GLY A 263 29.01 -20.83 -12.36
N SER A 264 27.68 -20.72 -12.39
CA SER A 264 26.93 -19.75 -13.20
C SER A 264 26.19 -18.72 -12.35
N PRO A 265 26.13 -17.45 -12.77
CA PRO A 265 25.40 -16.42 -12.03
C PRO A 265 23.89 -16.58 -12.19
N ARG A 266 23.18 -16.56 -11.06
CA ARG A 266 21.72 -16.54 -10.92
C ARG A 266 21.28 -15.23 -10.30
N TYR A 267 19.98 -14.93 -10.40
CA TYR A 267 19.41 -13.64 -9.99
C TYR A 267 18.11 -13.86 -9.23
N ALA A 268 18.17 -13.92 -7.90
CA ALA A 268 17.00 -14.04 -7.06
C ALA A 268 16.29 -12.70 -6.91
N VAL A 269 14.96 -12.68 -7.01
CA VAL A 269 14.17 -11.47 -6.77
C VAL A 269 14.19 -11.16 -5.28
N ALA A 270 14.58 -9.94 -4.92
CA ALA A 270 14.61 -9.47 -3.53
C ALA A 270 13.56 -8.39 -3.24
N GLY A 271 13.04 -7.70 -4.26
CA GLY A 271 11.97 -6.73 -4.08
C GLY A 271 11.71 -5.92 -5.35
N TYR A 272 10.74 -5.02 -5.28
CA TYR A 272 10.47 -4.07 -6.34
C TYR A 272 9.71 -2.83 -5.88
N MET A 273 9.60 -1.86 -6.78
CA MET A 273 8.81 -0.64 -6.62
C MET A 273 8.12 -0.28 -7.93
N THR A 274 6.85 0.11 -7.86
CA THR A 274 6.10 0.69 -8.99
C THR A 274 5.95 2.19 -8.80
N VAL A 275 6.14 2.95 -9.90
CA VAL A 275 6.05 4.40 -9.90
C VAL A 275 5.22 4.87 -11.09
N TYR A 276 4.14 5.61 -10.82
CA TYR A 276 3.30 6.18 -11.86
C TYR A 276 3.75 7.59 -12.22
N SER A 277 3.97 7.86 -13.50
CA SER A 277 4.37 9.19 -13.98
C SER A 277 3.15 10.09 -14.22
N TYR A 278 2.72 10.83 -13.20
CA TYR A 278 1.63 11.80 -13.35
C TYR A 278 2.05 13.00 -14.18
N TYR A 279 1.18 13.45 -15.08
CA TYR A 279 1.35 14.75 -15.74
C TYR A 279 1.22 15.89 -14.73
N ALA A 280 2.15 16.82 -14.81
CA ALA A 280 2.17 18.04 -14.01
C ALA A 280 2.23 19.25 -14.95
N TYR A 281 1.12 19.98 -15.03
CA TYR A 281 0.98 21.14 -15.91
C TYR A 281 2.10 22.18 -15.72
N PRO A 282 2.60 22.81 -16.80
CA PRO A 282 2.16 22.67 -18.19
C PRO A 282 2.90 21.60 -19.02
N ASP A 283 4.04 21.10 -18.57
CA ASP A 283 4.96 20.33 -19.43
C ASP A 283 5.87 19.36 -18.65
N LYS A 284 5.52 19.06 -17.40
CA LYS A 284 6.36 18.27 -16.49
C LYS A 284 5.68 16.99 -16.04
N THR A 285 6.43 16.16 -15.32
CA THR A 285 5.92 14.97 -14.65
C THR A 285 6.16 15.02 -13.14
N ARG A 286 5.31 14.31 -12.40
CA ARG A 286 5.42 14.05 -10.98
C ARG A 286 5.33 12.54 -10.75
N PRO A 287 6.46 11.82 -10.71
CA PRO A 287 6.48 10.41 -10.38
C PRO A 287 5.89 10.18 -8.98
N ARG A 288 4.90 9.30 -8.87
CA ARG A 288 4.27 8.90 -7.62
C ARG A 288 4.58 7.44 -7.35
N ILE A 289 5.35 7.17 -6.29
CA ILE A 289 5.60 5.83 -5.79
C ILE A 289 4.26 5.25 -5.34
N SER A 290 3.86 4.13 -5.94
CA SER A 290 2.56 3.50 -5.66
C SER A 290 2.78 2.30 -4.74
N GLN A 291 3.49 1.27 -5.22
CA GLN A 291 3.75 0.06 -4.45
C GLN A 291 5.26 -0.10 -4.23
N MET A 292 5.66 -0.50 -3.03
CA MET A 292 7.05 -0.83 -2.72
C MET A 292 7.06 -2.06 -1.82
N LEU A 293 7.84 -3.06 -2.21
CA LEU A 293 8.01 -4.27 -1.41
C LEU A 293 9.46 -4.74 -1.48
N VAL A 294 10.03 -5.00 -0.31
CA VAL A 294 11.21 -5.87 -0.17
C VAL A 294 10.69 -7.18 0.39
N LEU A 295 10.99 -8.30 -0.26
CA LEU A 295 10.46 -9.60 0.15
C LEU A 295 11.01 -9.96 1.55
N PRO A 296 10.22 -10.64 2.40
CA PRO A 296 10.55 -10.83 3.81
C PRO A 296 11.97 -11.33 4.12
N PRO A 297 12.54 -12.31 3.37
CA PRO A 297 13.91 -12.77 3.61
C PRO A 297 15.00 -11.71 3.43
N TYR A 298 14.68 -10.57 2.82
CA TYR A 298 15.61 -9.48 2.52
C TYR A 298 15.27 -8.20 3.31
N GLN A 299 14.35 -8.25 4.26
CA GLN A 299 14.00 -7.07 5.08
C GLN A 299 15.05 -6.84 6.18
N GLY A 300 15.12 -5.62 6.70
CA GLY A 300 16.09 -5.25 7.75
C GLY A 300 17.52 -4.98 7.26
N GLU A 301 17.86 -5.30 6.01
CA GLU A 301 19.22 -5.18 5.46
C GLU A 301 19.44 -3.90 4.61
N SER A 302 18.65 -2.86 4.84
CA SER A 302 18.71 -1.57 4.12
C SER A 302 18.44 -1.62 2.61
N HIS A 303 18.01 -2.77 2.06
CA HIS A 303 17.65 -2.91 0.65
C HIS A 303 16.58 -1.92 0.19
N GLY A 304 15.57 -1.65 1.01
CA GLY A 304 14.56 -0.64 0.72
C GLY A 304 15.16 0.77 0.58
N ALA A 305 16.14 1.13 1.41
CA ALA A 305 16.80 2.43 1.33
C ALA A 305 17.63 2.54 0.05
N ARG A 306 18.35 1.46 -0.32
CA ARG A 306 19.11 1.40 -1.58
C ARG A 306 18.21 1.49 -2.81
N LEU A 307 17.06 0.83 -2.79
CA LEU A 307 16.07 0.89 -3.86
C LEU A 307 15.51 2.31 -4.02
N LEU A 308 15.08 2.95 -2.93
CA LEU A 308 14.58 4.32 -2.97
C LEU A 308 15.67 5.32 -3.41
N GLU A 309 16.91 5.19 -2.92
CA GLU A 309 18.04 6.00 -3.36
C GLU A 309 18.30 5.87 -4.87
N ALA A 310 18.21 4.66 -5.42
CA ALA A 310 18.38 4.43 -6.86
C ALA A 310 17.27 5.10 -7.68
N VAL A 311 16.02 5.04 -7.22
CA VAL A 311 14.88 5.72 -7.83
C VAL A 311 15.04 7.25 -7.79
N HIS A 312 15.52 7.80 -6.66
CA HIS A 312 15.86 9.22 -6.59
C HIS A 312 16.96 9.58 -7.61
N ARG A 313 18.06 8.83 -7.67
CA ARG A 313 19.13 9.10 -8.65
C ARG A 313 18.63 9.08 -10.08
N PHE A 314 17.77 8.11 -10.42
CA PHE A 314 17.14 8.02 -11.74
C PHE A 314 16.35 9.31 -12.06
N TYR A 315 15.40 9.70 -11.21
CA TYR A 315 14.56 10.87 -11.49
C TYR A 315 15.25 12.23 -11.29
N ILE A 316 16.35 12.29 -10.53
CA ILE A 316 17.20 13.50 -10.44
C ILE A 316 17.84 13.81 -11.79
N ALA A 317 18.25 12.78 -12.54
CA ALA A 317 18.80 12.93 -13.88
C ALA A 317 17.77 13.43 -14.91
N GLU A 318 16.47 13.29 -14.61
CA GLU A 318 15.38 13.70 -15.51
C GLU A 318 14.98 15.18 -15.31
N PRO A 319 15.19 16.06 -16.32
CA PRO A 319 14.89 17.49 -16.20
C PRO A 319 13.37 17.78 -16.16
N ASN A 320 12.56 16.90 -16.76
CA ASN A 320 11.11 17.06 -16.85
C ASN A 320 10.38 16.67 -15.54
N VAL A 321 11.08 16.06 -14.59
CA VAL A 321 10.51 15.70 -13.29
C VAL A 321 10.52 16.88 -12.32
N LEU A 322 9.36 17.19 -11.74
CA LEU A 322 9.21 18.19 -10.68
C LEU A 322 9.71 17.69 -9.33
N ASP A 323 9.03 16.67 -8.82
CA ASP A 323 9.27 16.05 -7.52
C ASP A 323 8.67 14.65 -7.48
N ILE A 324 9.12 13.84 -6.53
CA ILE A 324 8.65 12.48 -6.30
C ILE A 324 7.63 12.50 -5.14
N THR A 325 6.48 11.87 -5.32
CA THR A 325 5.43 11.72 -4.30
C THR A 325 5.17 10.24 -3.98
N ALA A 326 4.29 9.97 -3.02
CA ALA A 326 3.81 8.63 -2.70
C ALA A 326 2.26 8.64 -2.66
N GLU A 327 1.63 7.54 -3.04
CA GLU A 327 0.17 7.42 -3.19
C GLU A 327 -0.57 7.43 -1.85
N ASP A 328 -0.20 6.52 -0.95
CA ASP A 328 -0.68 6.49 0.42
C ASP A 328 0.41 5.82 1.29
N PRO A 329 1.43 6.58 1.73
CA PRO A 329 2.61 6.00 2.34
C PRO A 329 2.29 5.40 3.72
N SER A 330 2.52 4.10 3.88
CA SER A 330 2.49 3.44 5.19
C SER A 330 3.46 4.09 6.18
N GLU A 331 3.30 3.81 7.48
CA GLU A 331 4.22 4.34 8.50
C GLU A 331 5.67 3.85 8.24
N ASN A 332 5.83 2.58 7.89
CA ASN A 332 7.14 1.99 7.58
C ASN A 332 7.78 2.66 6.35
N PHE A 333 7.02 2.88 5.28
CA PHE A 333 7.52 3.61 4.10
C PHE A 333 7.84 5.06 4.43
N SER A 334 7.02 5.73 5.24
CA SER A 334 7.26 7.11 5.69
C SER A 334 8.58 7.23 6.46
N ARG A 335 8.86 6.31 7.38
CA ARG A 335 10.14 6.25 8.12
C ARG A 335 11.33 6.01 7.19
N LEU A 336 11.19 5.07 6.25
CA LEU A 336 12.22 4.78 5.25
C LEU A 336 12.52 6.00 4.38
N ARG A 337 11.47 6.65 3.88
CA ARG A 337 11.59 7.85 3.05
C ARG A 337 12.20 9.01 3.82
N ASP A 338 11.78 9.23 5.06
CA ASP A 338 12.39 10.23 5.93
C ASP A 338 13.88 9.98 6.12
N PHE A 339 14.30 8.74 6.35
CA PHE A 339 15.70 8.37 6.46
C PHE A 339 16.50 8.71 5.19
N VAL A 340 16.02 8.26 4.02
CA VAL A 340 16.68 8.50 2.73
C VAL A 340 16.73 9.98 2.38
N ASP A 341 15.59 10.67 2.42
CA ASP A 341 15.50 12.08 2.07
C ASP A 341 16.32 12.95 3.03
N THR A 342 16.36 12.60 4.33
CA THR A 342 17.20 13.28 5.32
C THR A 342 18.68 13.08 4.99
N LYS A 343 19.11 11.85 4.74
CA LYS A 343 20.49 11.53 4.36
C LYS A 343 20.93 12.32 3.13
N LEU A 344 20.08 12.43 2.11
CA LEU A 344 20.39 13.18 0.89
C LEU A 344 20.41 14.69 1.14
N CYS A 345 19.41 15.24 1.83
CA CYS A 345 19.32 16.69 2.09
C CYS A 345 20.40 17.20 3.04
N MET A 346 20.97 16.36 3.91
CA MET A 346 22.09 16.75 4.77
C MET A 346 23.30 17.29 4.00
N ALA A 347 23.47 16.88 2.74
CA ALA A 347 24.55 17.36 1.88
C ALA A 347 24.27 18.73 1.24
N LEU A 348 23.04 19.27 1.38
CA LEU A 348 22.63 20.51 0.74
C LEU A 348 22.99 21.75 1.59
N PRO A 349 23.53 22.82 0.98
CA PRO A 349 23.84 24.06 1.68
C PRO A 349 22.68 24.72 2.42
N ALA A 350 21.41 24.59 1.98
CA ALA A 350 20.27 25.14 2.72
C ALA A 350 19.97 24.41 4.02
N PHE A 351 20.47 23.18 4.20
CA PHE A 351 20.26 22.35 5.39
C PHE A 351 21.51 22.29 6.28
N SER A 352 22.42 23.27 6.18
CA SER A 352 23.55 23.39 7.10
C SER A 352 23.09 23.65 8.54
N PRO A 353 23.83 23.19 9.57
CA PRO A 353 23.44 23.36 10.98
C PRO A 353 23.03 24.80 11.35
N ASP A 354 23.80 25.80 10.91
CA ASP A 354 23.50 27.21 11.21
C ASP A 354 22.17 27.67 10.61
N LYS A 355 21.83 27.20 9.40
CA LYS A 355 20.56 27.55 8.74
C LYS A 355 19.38 26.80 9.33
N LEU A 356 19.58 25.58 9.81
CA LEU A 356 18.52 24.82 10.49
C LEU A 356 18.03 25.55 11.74
N LEU A 357 18.95 26.12 12.53
CA LEU A 357 18.62 26.87 13.74
C LEU A 357 17.79 28.14 13.46
N LEU A 358 17.87 28.71 12.26
CA LEU A 358 17.11 29.90 11.85
C LEU A 358 15.66 29.62 11.44
N GLY A 359 15.24 28.35 11.41
CA GLY A 359 13.88 27.97 11.05
C GLY A 359 13.73 27.45 9.61
N PHE A 360 12.56 26.94 9.29
CA PHE A 360 12.26 26.43 7.94
C PHE A 360 12.09 27.56 6.94
N THR A 361 12.80 27.48 5.82
CA THR A 361 12.78 28.51 4.76
C THR A 361 12.27 27.96 3.42
N ARG A 362 11.79 28.84 2.54
CA ARG A 362 11.39 28.47 1.17
C ARG A 362 12.59 27.98 0.34
N THR A 363 13.79 28.46 0.64
CA THR A 363 15.03 28.06 -0.04
C THR A 363 15.36 26.60 0.23
N MET A 364 15.16 26.09 1.46
CA MET A 364 15.29 24.65 1.77
C MET A 364 14.40 23.79 0.88
N ALA A 365 13.11 24.13 0.78
CA ALA A 365 12.17 23.40 -0.06
C ALA A 365 12.53 23.47 -1.55
N THR A 366 12.94 24.65 -2.02
CA THR A 366 13.29 24.88 -3.42
C THR A 366 14.57 24.12 -3.80
N GLU A 367 15.60 24.17 -2.96
CA GLU A 367 16.85 23.45 -3.21
C GLU A 367 16.64 21.93 -3.16
N ALA A 368 15.90 21.42 -2.18
CA ALA A 368 15.57 19.99 -2.08
C ALA A 368 14.77 19.50 -3.31
N GLN A 369 13.82 20.30 -3.80
CA GLN A 369 13.07 19.98 -5.01
C GLN A 369 13.96 19.99 -6.25
N LEU A 370 14.73 21.06 -6.46
CA LEU A 370 15.55 21.23 -7.67
C LEU A 370 16.70 20.23 -7.75
N ARG A 371 17.35 19.91 -6.62
CA ARG A 371 18.55 19.06 -6.57
C ARG A 371 18.23 17.59 -6.37
N LEU A 372 17.18 17.28 -5.61
CA LEU A 372 16.89 15.92 -5.14
C LEU A 372 15.49 15.44 -5.51
N LYS A 373 14.69 16.25 -6.21
CA LYS A 373 13.29 15.99 -6.55
C LYS A 373 12.42 15.70 -5.32
N VAL A 374 12.79 16.26 -4.16
CA VAL A 374 12.02 16.08 -2.91
C VAL A 374 10.84 17.05 -2.88
N ASN A 375 9.63 16.52 -2.66
CA ASN A 375 8.43 17.34 -2.56
C ASN A 375 8.47 18.29 -1.36
N LYS A 376 7.85 19.47 -1.48
CA LYS A 376 7.79 20.50 -0.41
C LYS A 376 7.34 19.98 0.95
N ARG A 377 6.32 19.12 1.01
CA ARG A 377 5.83 18.54 2.29
C ARG A 377 6.90 17.66 2.93
N GLN A 378 7.63 16.92 2.10
CA GLN A 378 8.69 16.04 2.54
C GLN A 378 9.95 16.81 2.96
N ALA A 379 10.34 17.85 2.21
CA ALA A 379 11.41 18.76 2.59
C ALA A 379 11.17 19.42 3.96
N ARG A 380 9.90 19.69 4.30
CA ARG A 380 9.53 20.17 5.63
C ARG A 380 9.77 19.12 6.71
N ARG A 381 9.42 17.84 6.49
CA ARG A 381 9.68 16.76 7.45
C ARG A 381 11.18 16.58 7.68
N VAL A 382 11.95 16.56 6.59
CA VAL A 382 13.42 16.51 6.63
C VAL A 382 14.01 17.64 7.46
N TYR A 383 13.51 18.87 7.28
CA TYR A 383 13.91 19.99 8.13
C TYR A 383 13.65 19.73 9.61
N GLU A 384 12.48 19.20 10.00
CA GLU A 384 12.19 18.96 11.43
C GLU A 384 13.13 17.90 12.03
N ILE A 385 13.44 16.84 11.27
CA ILE A 385 14.40 15.80 11.68
C ILE A 385 15.80 16.39 11.86
N LEU A 386 16.27 17.17 10.88
CA LEU A 386 17.60 17.78 10.92
C LEU A 386 17.70 18.90 11.96
N ARG A 387 16.63 19.67 12.18
CA ARG A 387 16.56 20.68 13.22
C ARG A 387 16.70 20.05 14.60
N LEU A 388 15.99 18.95 14.86
CA LEU A 388 16.16 18.22 16.12
C LEU A 388 17.60 17.70 16.26
N LYS A 389 18.15 17.10 15.20
CA LYS A 389 19.54 16.61 15.18
C LYS A 389 20.57 17.72 15.46
N ALA A 390 20.34 18.92 14.95
CA ALA A 390 21.24 20.06 15.13
C ALA A 390 21.08 20.76 16.50
N THR A 391 20.03 20.46 17.26
CA THR A 391 19.79 21.04 18.58
C THR A 391 20.55 20.24 19.62
N ASP A 392 21.40 20.90 20.40
CA ASP A 392 22.08 20.26 21.53
C ASP A 392 21.08 20.03 22.67
N GLY A 393 20.73 18.76 22.90
CA GLY A 393 19.79 18.38 23.96
C GLY A 393 20.30 18.61 25.38
N SER A 394 21.61 18.79 25.57
CA SER A 394 22.20 19.16 26.87
C SER A 394 22.11 20.66 27.14
N ASN A 395 21.92 21.48 26.10
CA ASN A 395 21.76 22.92 26.20
C ASN A 395 20.28 23.29 26.37
N GLN A 396 19.89 23.48 27.63
CA GLN A 396 18.51 23.82 28.02
C GLN A 396 17.91 24.97 27.21
N LYS A 397 18.69 26.04 26.96
CA LYS A 397 18.22 27.21 26.21
C LYS A 397 17.94 26.90 24.74
N GLN A 398 18.81 26.12 24.10
CA GLN A 398 18.59 25.71 22.71
C GLN A 398 17.38 24.79 22.58
N PHE A 399 17.23 23.85 23.52
CA PHE A 399 16.09 22.94 23.54
C PHE A 399 14.75 23.66 23.79
N GLU A 400 14.74 24.67 24.67
CA GLU A 400 13.57 25.53 24.90
C GLU A 400 13.16 26.31 23.66
N LEU A 401 14.12 26.91 22.95
CA LEU A 401 13.87 27.61 21.68
C LEU A 401 13.29 26.67 20.62
N TYR A 402 13.86 25.47 20.48
CA TYR A 402 13.30 24.44 19.61
C TYR A 402 11.85 24.08 19.98
N CYS A 403 11.57 23.84 21.26
CA CYS A 403 10.21 23.54 21.73
C CYS A 403 9.24 24.70 21.45
N GLN A 404 9.69 25.95 21.60
CA GLN A 404 8.89 27.12 21.31
C GLN A 404 8.56 27.21 19.80
N ASP A 405 9.53 26.98 18.93
CA ASP A 405 9.32 26.95 17.47
C ASP A 405 8.30 25.88 17.06
N VAL A 406 8.41 24.67 17.62
CA VAL A 406 7.45 23.57 17.37
C VAL A 406 6.05 23.96 17.84
N LYS A 407 5.91 24.55 19.04
CA LYS A 407 4.62 25.03 19.55
C LYS A 407 4.02 26.12 18.67
N GLN A 408 4.81 27.10 18.23
CA GLN A 408 4.33 28.16 17.34
C GLN A 408 3.82 27.58 16.01
N ARG A 409 4.53 26.61 15.45
CA ARG A 409 4.12 25.88 14.24
C ARG A 409 2.82 25.12 14.41
N LEU A 410 2.67 24.34 15.49
CA LEU A 410 1.45 23.57 15.76
C LEU A 410 0.23 24.48 15.99
N ASN A 411 0.46 25.68 16.52
CA ASN A 411 -0.58 26.68 16.78
C ASN A 411 -0.94 27.55 15.57
N LEU A 412 -0.14 27.57 14.50
CA LEU A 412 -0.39 28.38 13.30
C LEU A 412 -1.77 28.15 12.67
N PRO A 413 -2.26 26.90 12.48
CA PRO A 413 -3.60 26.64 11.96
C PRO A 413 -4.70 27.23 12.83
N PHE A 414 -4.57 27.15 14.17
CA PHE A 414 -5.56 27.66 15.11
C PHE A 414 -5.63 29.19 15.13
N LYS A 415 -4.49 29.87 14.94
CA LYS A 415 -4.45 31.34 14.83
C LYS A 415 -5.14 31.86 13.57
N CYS A 416 -5.00 31.15 12.44
CA CYS A 416 -5.71 31.51 11.20
C CYS A 416 -7.22 31.28 11.32
N LEU A 417 -7.66 30.22 12.00
CA LEU A 417 -9.09 29.96 12.24
C LEU A 417 -9.75 31.03 13.11
N CYS A 418 -9.06 31.53 14.14
CA CYS A 418 -9.56 32.63 14.97
C CYS A 418 -9.66 33.96 14.21
N ALA A 419 -8.76 34.22 13.26
CA ALA A 419 -8.79 35.44 12.45
C ALA A 419 -9.98 35.46 11.47
N VAL A 420 -10.34 34.30 10.89
CA VAL A 420 -11.50 34.19 9.98
C VAL A 420 -12.84 34.28 10.73
N GLY A 421 -12.87 33.95 12.03
CA GLY A 421 -14.07 34.11 12.87
C GLY A 421 -14.34 35.54 13.35
N ALA A 422 -13.35 36.44 13.28
CA ALA A 422 -13.45 37.80 13.81
C ALA A 422 -13.99 38.85 12.81
N GLU A 423 -14.10 38.51 11.51
CA GLU A 423 -14.53 39.45 10.46
C GLU A 423 -16.06 39.50 10.22
N LYS A 424 -16.88 38.77 10.99
CA LYS A 424 -18.35 38.85 10.90
C LYS A 424 -18.95 39.62 12.09
N GLN A 425 -18.84 40.95 12.08
CA GLN A 425 -19.78 41.83 12.77
C GLN A 425 -20.29 42.89 11.77
N PRO A 426 -21.61 42.98 11.49
CA PRO A 426 -22.12 44.05 10.66
C PRO A 426 -22.15 45.35 11.46
N ARG A 427 -21.63 46.43 10.89
CA ARG A 427 -21.83 47.79 11.40
C ARG A 427 -23.31 48.14 11.23
N VAL A 428 -24.01 48.40 12.33
CA VAL A 428 -25.36 48.98 12.33
C VAL A 428 -25.24 50.42 11.85
N GLY A 429 -25.93 50.75 10.75
CA GLY A 429 -26.07 52.12 10.24
C GLY A 429 -27.36 52.75 10.77
N GLU A 430 -27.25 53.98 11.27
CA GLU A 430 -28.37 54.86 11.59
C GLU A 430 -28.95 55.52 10.32
N ASP A 431 -30.29 55.46 10.26
CA ASP A 431 -31.28 56.41 9.76
C ASP A 431 -31.33 56.92 8.29
N ALA A 432 -32.52 56.70 7.71
CA ALA A 432 -33.10 57.24 6.47
C ALA A 432 -33.63 58.70 6.69
N PRO A 433 -34.21 59.48 5.72
CA PRO A 433 -35.23 59.02 4.76
C PRO A 433 -35.38 59.72 3.36
N LEU A 434 -36.05 58.98 2.46
CA LEU A 434 -37.08 59.33 1.44
C LEU A 434 -36.99 60.60 0.54
N SER A 435 -37.05 60.40 -0.78
CA SER A 435 -38.20 60.84 -1.63
C SER A 435 -38.13 60.29 -3.07
N GLU A 436 -39.32 60.03 -3.64
CA GLU A 436 -39.61 59.40 -4.92
C GLU A 436 -39.34 60.30 -6.15
N LEU A 437 -39.20 59.68 -7.35
CA LEU A 437 -40.09 59.92 -8.52
C LEU A 437 -39.58 59.19 -9.80
N GLY A 438 -40.38 58.22 -10.28
CA GLY A 438 -40.87 58.08 -11.66
C GLY A 438 -39.94 57.80 -12.87
N GLY A 439 -40.30 56.76 -13.64
CA GLY A 439 -40.44 56.92 -15.11
C GLY A 439 -39.57 56.07 -16.04
N ALA A 440 -40.18 54.99 -16.54
CA ALA A 440 -40.09 54.27 -17.82
C ALA A 440 -39.06 54.61 -18.94
N ASP A 441 -38.82 53.52 -19.71
CA ASP A 441 -38.50 53.38 -21.14
C ASP A 441 -37.05 53.28 -21.64
N GLY A 442 -36.79 52.13 -22.30
CA GLY A 442 -36.56 52.14 -23.75
C GLY A 442 -35.13 52.10 -24.27
N THR A 443 -34.69 50.89 -24.64
CA THR A 443 -33.90 50.54 -25.85
C THR A 443 -32.71 51.44 -26.27
N ALA A 444 -31.50 50.85 -26.35
CA ALA A 444 -30.82 50.54 -27.63
C ALA A 444 -29.30 50.34 -27.49
N ALA A 445 -28.81 49.35 -28.25
CA ALA A 445 -27.59 49.35 -29.05
C ALA A 445 -26.17 49.38 -28.41
N ALA A 446 -25.44 48.31 -28.74
CA ALA A 446 -24.11 48.29 -29.36
C ALA A 446 -22.90 48.93 -28.64
N ALA A 447 -21.94 48.09 -28.24
CA ALA A 447 -20.54 48.14 -28.69
C ALA A 447 -19.69 47.12 -27.91
N GLY A 448 -19.01 46.21 -28.61
CA GLY A 448 -17.72 45.68 -28.16
C GLY A 448 -16.59 46.50 -28.80
N PRO A 449 -15.33 46.03 -28.74
CA PRO A 449 -14.51 45.75 -27.57
C PRO A 449 -13.29 46.71 -27.55
N CYS A 450 -12.68 46.95 -26.38
CA CYS A 450 -11.40 47.66 -26.31
C CYS A 450 -10.30 46.69 -25.88
N ALA A 451 -9.33 46.49 -26.77
CA ALA A 451 -8.09 45.79 -26.52
C ALA A 451 -6.92 46.78 -26.56
N THR A 452 -5.84 46.34 -25.93
CA THR A 452 -4.42 46.68 -26.15
C THR A 452 -3.79 47.84 -25.37
N GLY A 453 -2.69 47.48 -24.71
CA GLY A 453 -1.57 48.33 -24.34
C GLY A 453 -0.31 47.47 -24.30
N ALA A 454 0.43 47.39 -25.41
CA ALA A 454 1.77 46.84 -25.49
C ALA A 454 2.60 47.73 -26.43
N VAL A 455 3.80 48.08 -25.99
CA VAL A 455 4.73 49.04 -26.62
C VAL A 455 6.01 48.32 -27.05
N ALA A 456 6.66 48.91 -28.06
CA ALA A 456 7.99 48.67 -28.63
C ALA A 456 8.00 47.69 -29.83
N GLY A 457 8.50 48.03 -31.03
CA GLY A 457 9.39 49.11 -31.46
C GLY A 457 10.69 48.50 -31.99
N GLY A 458 10.88 48.47 -33.32
CA GLY A 458 12.15 48.04 -33.93
C GLY A 458 11.99 47.61 -35.38
N ALA A 459 12.51 48.43 -36.30
CA ALA A 459 12.30 48.38 -37.75
C ALA A 459 13.05 47.27 -38.50
N ALA A 460 12.53 46.98 -39.70
CA ALA A 460 12.95 45.98 -40.66
C ALA A 460 13.89 46.53 -41.76
N ALA A 461 14.63 45.62 -42.39
CA ALA A 461 14.86 45.46 -43.84
C ALA A 461 15.78 44.23 -43.98
N GLY A 462 15.53 43.15 -44.74
CA GLY A 462 14.75 42.98 -45.97
C GLY A 462 15.73 42.64 -47.09
N ASP A 463 15.87 41.36 -47.48
CA ASP A 463 15.44 40.90 -48.80
C ASP A 463 15.79 39.43 -49.09
N ALA A 464 14.95 38.85 -49.95
CA ALA A 464 14.81 37.44 -50.29
C ALA A 464 15.38 37.09 -51.68
N CYS A 465 15.71 35.81 -51.89
CA CYS A 465 15.42 35.01 -53.11
C CYS A 465 16.18 33.67 -53.00
N ALA A 466 15.53 32.51 -52.93
CA ALA A 466 14.88 31.77 -54.04
C ALA A 466 15.88 31.21 -55.09
N VAL A 467 15.92 29.89 -55.12
CA VAL A 467 16.63 28.91 -56.00
C VAL A 467 15.50 28.06 -56.65
N PRO A 468 15.62 27.22 -57.71
CA PRO A 468 16.68 26.84 -58.70
C PRO A 468 16.14 27.00 -60.18
N PRO A 469 16.55 26.30 -61.29
CA PRO A 469 17.43 25.12 -61.41
C PRO A 469 18.35 24.92 -62.66
N ARG A 470 19.15 23.84 -62.52
CA ARG A 470 19.65 22.83 -63.50
C ARG A 470 20.87 23.14 -64.40
N ALA A 471 21.88 22.28 -64.25
CA ALA A 471 22.27 21.30 -65.28
C ALA A 471 22.29 19.91 -64.64
#